data_AF-A0A9P6VIX8-F1
#
_entry.id   AF-A0A9P6VIX8-F1
#
_cell.length_a   1.000
_cell.length_b   1.000
_cell.length_c   1.000
_cell.angle_alpha   90.00
_cell.angle_beta   90.00
_cell.angle_gamma   90.00
#
_symmetry.space_group_name_H-M   'P 1'
#
loop_
_entity.id
_entity.type
_entity.pdbx_description
1 polymer ?
#
loop_
_entity_poly.entity_id
_entity_poly.type
_entity_poly.pdbx_seq_one_letter_code
_entity_poly.pdbx_strand_id
1 'polypeptide(L)'
;MGSNTEYADIPKAVYGFIGLGNMGFHMATNLAAKLPPGASLVVCEIVTSTRDRFVSSTKGPISVAENPREIAEKCDIIITMLPVGKHVKEVFCNKTSGLLSAAKRADGILFIECSTIDVPTSQEVGKAVEASGLGRFADAPVSGGPTGAKASTLTFMCGGPDETLAEIKPIVLTMGKTFYNCGGPGAGLMTKQINNYLSGICMLGTAEAMNLGIRCGLDPKVLAGVINASTGRSYNSIDQNPVKGISPNSSANNDFEGGFDIGLCVGVLRMAVDLGKQTGTNLPLSDGLVGTFSQFLKVSDKMEESLPAPAPGQTYATVHALSSGFLTLPEHLFVQPAVEGNKNTVPSLSFLIQHQDHDSGVLTRIVFDLGLRRELQNYPKPLQDHLRTRHPLTTSPDVTESLDLGGLSTREVDLVVLSHVHWDHIGTPTDFPTSHFIVGNGSLELLRSGADPSKTGNHAHYEADLLPFERTTELSPPGQGESTFSNGVDGHETLELLTNSKWQRLAHLPNALDLFQDGSIYIVDAPGHLQGHINILVRTGPKTWVYLAGDACHDRRLLTKELSIATWNNSHGDICCIHVDRRVAEETIERIAALEKFRDQQVEVIMAHDITWLNTEGNKKRFWPNKL
;
A
#
# COMPACT_ATOMS: atom_id res chain seq x y z
N MET A 1 14.64 -39.67 -30.22
CA MET A 1 14.79 -38.47 -31.08
C MET A 1 13.40 -38.00 -31.46
N GLY A 2 12.81 -37.09 -30.67
CA GLY A 2 11.58 -36.38 -31.02
C GLY A 2 11.97 -34.94 -31.31
N SER A 3 11.70 -34.48 -32.53
CA SER A 3 12.27 -33.26 -33.13
C SER A 3 11.75 -31.97 -32.50
N ASN A 4 12.68 -31.04 -32.39
CA ASN A 4 12.69 -29.79 -31.66
C ASN A 4 12.12 -28.63 -32.52
N THR A 5 10.82 -28.65 -32.85
CA THR A 5 10.25 -27.73 -33.88
C THR A 5 9.24 -26.68 -33.41
N GLU A 6 8.90 -26.55 -32.11
CA GLU A 6 7.91 -25.53 -31.68
C GLU A 6 8.47 -24.10 -31.48
N TYR A 7 9.80 -23.91 -31.53
CA TYR A 7 10.43 -22.60 -31.28
C TYR A 7 11.27 -22.06 -32.45
N ALA A 8 11.16 -22.66 -33.64
CA ALA A 8 12.00 -22.32 -34.80
C ALA A 8 11.80 -20.88 -35.32
N ASP A 9 10.75 -20.18 -34.89
CA ASP A 9 10.34 -18.88 -35.41
C ASP A 9 10.51 -17.71 -34.41
N ILE A 10 11.18 -17.90 -33.26
CA ILE A 10 11.46 -16.80 -32.32
C ILE A 10 12.60 -15.94 -32.89
N PRO A 11 12.42 -14.62 -33.09
CA PRO A 11 13.48 -13.76 -33.62
C PRO A 11 14.73 -13.76 -32.73
N LYS A 12 15.92 -13.85 -33.35
CA LYS A 12 17.18 -13.57 -32.65
C LYS A 12 17.33 -12.06 -32.48
N ALA A 13 17.04 -11.56 -31.29
CA ALA A 13 16.97 -10.15 -30.96
C ALA A 13 17.40 -9.89 -29.51
N VAL A 14 17.58 -8.62 -29.15
CA VAL A 14 17.67 -8.19 -27.74
C VAL A 14 16.26 -7.86 -27.26
N TYR A 15 15.76 -8.61 -26.28
CA TYR A 15 14.43 -8.46 -25.72
C TYR A 15 14.47 -7.55 -24.49
N GLY A 16 13.51 -6.65 -24.37
CA GLY A 16 13.25 -5.84 -23.19
C GLY A 16 12.03 -6.37 -22.44
N PHE A 17 12.08 -6.41 -21.11
CA PHE A 17 10.91 -6.71 -20.29
C PHE A 17 10.76 -5.70 -19.14
N ILE A 18 9.63 -4.99 -19.10
CA ILE A 18 9.35 -3.99 -18.07
C ILE A 18 8.18 -4.44 -17.20
N GLY A 19 8.44 -4.53 -15.89
CA GLY A 19 7.48 -4.98 -14.87
C GLY A 19 7.61 -6.47 -14.57
N LEU A 20 8.16 -6.80 -13.41
CA LEU A 20 8.43 -8.14 -12.89
C LEU A 20 7.56 -8.46 -11.67
N GLY A 21 6.33 -7.93 -11.63
CA GLY A 21 5.33 -8.29 -10.62
C GLY A 21 4.81 -9.73 -10.74
N ASN A 22 3.69 -10.05 -10.08
CA ASN A 22 3.13 -11.40 -9.99
C ASN A 22 2.98 -12.15 -11.33
N MET A 23 2.64 -11.44 -12.40
CA MET A 23 2.57 -11.99 -13.75
C MET A 23 3.90 -11.88 -14.48
N GLY A 24 4.48 -10.67 -14.50
CA GLY A 24 5.66 -10.33 -15.28
C GLY A 24 6.90 -11.16 -14.93
N PHE A 25 7.11 -11.47 -13.65
CA PHE A 25 8.22 -12.31 -13.20
C PHE A 25 8.23 -13.66 -13.92
N HIS A 26 7.10 -14.37 -13.87
CA HIS A 26 6.97 -15.71 -14.47
C HIS A 26 6.98 -15.66 -16.00
N MET A 27 6.38 -14.62 -16.59
CA MET A 27 6.40 -14.40 -18.04
C MET A 27 7.83 -14.18 -18.54
N ALA A 28 8.59 -13.28 -17.91
CA ALA A 28 9.97 -13.00 -18.28
C ALA A 28 10.90 -14.21 -18.07
N THR A 29 10.70 -15.00 -17.00
CA THR A 29 11.44 -16.26 -16.79
C THR A 29 11.19 -17.26 -17.91
N ASN A 30 9.93 -17.42 -18.33
CA ASN A 30 9.56 -18.35 -19.41
C ASN A 30 10.06 -17.88 -20.78
N LEU A 31 10.02 -16.58 -21.05
CA LEU A 31 10.65 -15.98 -22.24
C LEU A 31 12.15 -16.29 -22.25
N ALA A 32 12.87 -15.94 -21.19
CA ALA A 32 14.32 -16.15 -21.07
C ALA A 32 14.73 -17.60 -21.30
N ALA A 33 13.98 -18.55 -20.75
CA ALA A 33 14.24 -19.99 -20.88
C ALA A 33 14.10 -20.53 -22.33
N LYS A 34 13.38 -19.81 -23.19
CA LYS A 34 13.05 -20.24 -24.57
C LYS A 34 13.69 -19.35 -25.65
N LEU A 35 14.47 -18.34 -25.26
CA LEU A 35 15.18 -17.50 -26.21
C LEU A 35 16.18 -18.33 -27.04
N PRO A 36 16.27 -18.07 -28.36
CA PRO A 36 17.22 -18.76 -29.22
C PRO A 36 18.68 -18.35 -28.90
N PRO A 37 19.68 -19.18 -29.27
CA PRO A 37 21.08 -18.83 -29.08
C PRO A 37 21.46 -17.47 -29.69
N GLY A 38 22.07 -16.61 -28.86
CA GLY A 38 22.51 -15.27 -29.25
C GLY A 38 21.41 -14.21 -29.20
N ALA A 39 20.20 -14.53 -28.72
CA ALA A 39 19.28 -13.54 -28.17
C ALA A 39 19.60 -13.27 -26.69
N SER A 40 19.16 -12.12 -26.17
CA SER A 40 19.34 -11.74 -24.77
C SER A 40 18.12 -11.03 -24.21
N LEU A 41 18.05 -10.92 -22.88
CA LEU A 41 16.97 -10.25 -22.16
C LEU A 41 17.53 -9.10 -21.31
N VAL A 42 16.97 -7.90 -21.45
CA VAL A 42 17.22 -6.76 -20.58
C VAL A 42 15.95 -6.49 -19.79
N VAL A 43 16.05 -6.42 -18.46
CA VAL A 43 14.89 -6.18 -17.60
C VAL A 43 14.95 -4.82 -16.92
N CYS A 44 13.79 -4.22 -16.72
CA CYS A 44 13.60 -3.01 -15.92
C CYS A 44 12.46 -3.23 -14.93
N GLU A 45 12.74 -3.02 -13.64
CA GLU A 45 11.81 -3.20 -12.54
C GLU A 45 12.10 -2.15 -11.46
N ILE A 46 11.07 -1.48 -10.97
CA ILE A 46 11.19 -0.39 -9.98
C ILE A 46 11.50 -0.93 -8.58
N VAL A 47 11.05 -2.16 -8.28
CA VAL A 47 11.32 -2.84 -7.02
C VAL A 47 12.63 -3.62 -7.12
N THR A 48 13.71 -3.01 -6.61
CA THR A 48 15.09 -3.55 -6.64
C THR A 48 15.19 -4.99 -6.13
N SER A 49 14.51 -5.34 -5.03
CA SER A 49 14.53 -6.70 -4.50
C SER A 49 13.93 -7.73 -5.46
N THR A 50 12.85 -7.37 -6.18
CA THR A 50 12.22 -8.23 -7.18
C THR A 50 13.11 -8.40 -8.41
N ARG A 51 13.74 -7.31 -8.85
CA ARG A 51 14.74 -7.29 -9.92
C ARG A 51 15.91 -8.21 -9.61
N ASP A 52 16.52 -8.05 -8.44
CA ASP A 52 17.70 -8.80 -8.02
C ASP A 52 17.37 -10.29 -7.82
N ARG A 53 16.17 -10.59 -7.29
CA ARG A 53 15.63 -11.95 -7.25
C ARG A 53 15.45 -12.55 -8.64
N PHE A 54 14.95 -11.78 -9.60
CA PHE A 54 14.78 -12.26 -10.97
C PHE A 54 16.12 -12.60 -11.61
N VAL A 55 17.09 -11.69 -11.51
CA VAL A 55 18.44 -11.85 -12.07
C VAL A 55 19.17 -13.04 -11.45
N SER A 56 19.07 -13.23 -10.13
CA SER A 56 19.73 -14.34 -9.44
C SER A 56 19.08 -15.71 -9.70
N SER A 57 17.77 -15.75 -9.95
CA SER A 57 17.02 -17.02 -10.09
C SER A 57 16.80 -17.45 -11.55
N THR A 58 16.86 -16.53 -12.52
CA THR A 58 16.58 -16.83 -13.92
C THR A 58 17.87 -17.13 -14.68
N LYS A 59 17.90 -18.24 -15.42
CA LYS A 59 19.04 -18.62 -16.26
C LYS A 59 18.94 -17.94 -17.62
N GLY A 60 20.08 -17.49 -18.15
CA GLY A 60 20.19 -16.95 -19.51
C GLY A 60 21.05 -15.69 -19.58
N PRO A 61 21.30 -15.17 -20.79
CA PRO A 61 21.97 -13.89 -20.99
C PRO A 61 21.04 -12.74 -20.60
N ILE A 62 21.04 -12.40 -19.30
CA ILE A 62 20.17 -11.38 -18.70
C ILE A 62 21.01 -10.19 -18.26
N SER A 63 20.55 -8.97 -18.57
CA SER A 63 21.09 -7.72 -18.02
C SER A 63 19.97 -6.82 -17.50
N VAL A 64 20.37 -5.76 -16.81
CA VAL A 64 19.45 -4.80 -16.16
C VAL A 64 19.58 -3.43 -16.83
N ALA A 65 18.45 -2.74 -16.93
CA ALA A 65 18.38 -1.31 -17.22
C ALA A 65 17.75 -0.58 -16.02
N GLU A 66 18.20 0.65 -15.77
CA GLU A 66 17.72 1.45 -14.62
C GLU A 66 16.40 2.17 -14.91
N ASN A 67 16.02 2.30 -16.18
CA ASN A 67 14.79 2.99 -16.59
C ASN A 67 14.29 2.49 -17.97
N PRO A 68 13.03 2.79 -18.33
CA PRO A 68 12.46 2.40 -19.61
C PRO A 68 13.21 2.93 -20.84
N ARG A 69 13.73 4.16 -20.80
CA ARG A 69 14.50 4.74 -21.92
C ARG A 69 15.70 3.86 -22.30
N GLU A 70 16.46 3.40 -21.30
CA GLU A 70 17.59 2.50 -21.54
C GLU A 70 17.17 1.17 -22.18
N ILE A 71 15.98 0.64 -21.85
CA ILE A 71 15.43 -0.54 -22.52
C ILE A 71 15.24 -0.26 -24.02
N ALA A 72 14.64 0.88 -24.37
CA ALA A 72 14.43 1.27 -25.78
C ALA A 72 15.75 1.53 -26.54
N GLU A 73 16.79 2.00 -25.87
CA GLU A 73 18.12 2.19 -26.45
C GLU A 73 18.84 0.87 -26.74
N LYS A 74 18.52 -0.21 -26.00
CA LYS A 74 19.24 -1.49 -26.06
C LYS A 74 18.46 -2.62 -26.75
N CYS A 75 17.13 -2.56 -26.81
CA CYS A 75 16.27 -3.71 -27.15
C CYS A 75 15.48 -3.50 -28.45
N ASP A 76 15.33 -4.57 -29.23
CA ASP A 76 14.58 -4.57 -30.50
C ASP A 76 13.10 -4.91 -30.31
N ILE A 77 12.80 -5.73 -29.30
CA ILE A 77 11.45 -6.19 -28.96
C ILE A 77 11.24 -5.92 -27.48
N ILE A 78 10.19 -5.17 -27.12
CA ILE A 78 9.95 -4.73 -25.74
C ILE A 78 8.58 -5.19 -25.30
N ILE A 79 8.55 -5.96 -24.21
CA ILE A 79 7.34 -6.44 -23.56
C ILE A 79 7.12 -5.62 -22.27
N THR A 80 5.88 -5.18 -22.05
CA THR A 80 5.49 -4.51 -20.79
C THR A 80 4.36 -5.27 -20.11
N MET A 81 4.42 -5.39 -18.77
CA MET A 81 3.40 -6.04 -17.97
C MET A 81 3.21 -5.29 -16.64
N LEU A 82 2.30 -4.32 -16.63
CA LEU A 82 2.15 -3.31 -15.59
C LEU A 82 0.76 -3.34 -14.94
N PRO A 83 0.60 -2.81 -13.71
CA PRO A 83 -0.66 -2.92 -12.96
C PRO A 83 -1.87 -2.17 -13.56
N VAL A 84 -1.67 -0.95 -14.06
CA VAL A 84 -2.77 -0.06 -14.49
C VAL A 84 -2.33 0.90 -15.61
N GLY A 85 -3.30 1.48 -16.33
CA GLY A 85 -3.07 2.34 -17.49
C GLY A 85 -2.14 3.53 -17.25
N LYS A 86 -2.24 4.20 -16.09
CA LYS A 86 -1.33 5.31 -15.75
C LYS A 86 0.15 4.90 -15.72
N HIS A 87 0.45 3.66 -15.30
CA HIS A 87 1.83 3.16 -15.28
C HIS A 87 2.33 2.85 -16.69
N VAL A 88 1.46 2.33 -17.57
CA VAL A 88 1.77 2.14 -18.99
C VAL A 88 2.08 3.50 -19.64
N LYS A 89 1.24 4.51 -19.42
CA LYS A 89 1.50 5.87 -19.93
C LYS A 89 2.82 6.43 -19.43
N GLU A 90 3.14 6.26 -18.14
CA GLU A 90 4.40 6.74 -17.57
C GLU A 90 5.62 6.05 -18.23
N VAL A 91 5.59 4.71 -18.32
CA VAL A 91 6.67 3.91 -18.91
C VAL A 91 6.90 4.25 -20.38
N PHE A 92 5.84 4.53 -21.14
CA PHE A 92 5.99 4.92 -22.55
C PHE A 92 6.33 6.39 -22.72
N CYS A 93 5.56 7.30 -22.11
CA CYS A 93 5.48 8.71 -22.50
C CYS A 93 6.25 9.66 -21.57
N ASN A 94 6.88 9.19 -20.49
CA ASN A 94 7.73 10.06 -19.66
C ASN A 94 8.84 10.68 -20.53
N LYS A 95 8.99 12.01 -20.45
CA LYS A 95 9.83 12.79 -21.36
C LYS A 95 11.33 12.54 -21.22
N THR A 96 11.79 12.06 -20.07
CA THR A 96 13.22 11.89 -19.77
C THR A 96 13.63 10.44 -19.58
N SER A 97 12.71 9.61 -19.08
CA SER A 97 12.96 8.23 -18.69
C SER A 97 12.04 7.21 -19.39
N GLY A 98 11.05 7.67 -20.16
CA GLY A 98 10.10 6.79 -20.85
C GLY A 98 10.68 6.18 -22.13
N LEU A 99 10.08 5.08 -22.60
CA LEU A 99 10.46 4.40 -23.85
C LEU A 99 10.53 5.35 -25.05
N LEU A 100 9.56 6.27 -25.15
CA LEU A 100 9.44 7.20 -26.28
C LEU A 100 10.41 8.39 -26.21
N SER A 101 11.20 8.50 -25.14
CA SER A 101 12.27 9.51 -25.03
C SER A 101 13.61 9.07 -25.64
N ALA A 102 13.71 7.80 -26.08
CA ALA A 102 14.89 7.27 -26.75
C ALA A 102 15.05 7.82 -28.18
N ALA A 103 16.29 7.78 -28.69
CA ALA A 103 16.57 8.18 -30.07
C ALA A 103 16.00 7.19 -31.09
N LYS A 104 15.57 7.69 -32.25
CA LYS A 104 15.08 6.87 -33.37
C LYS A 104 16.13 5.87 -33.83
N ARG A 105 15.67 4.66 -34.18
CA ARG A 105 16.49 3.56 -34.69
C ARG A 105 16.06 3.19 -36.10
N ALA A 106 16.99 2.72 -36.93
CA ALA A 106 16.73 2.41 -38.34
C ALA A 106 15.72 1.27 -38.50
N ASP A 107 15.83 0.22 -37.68
CA ASP A 107 15.00 -0.99 -37.78
C ASP A 107 13.67 -0.91 -37.01
N GLY A 108 13.47 0.18 -36.24
CA GLY A 108 12.33 0.35 -35.34
C GLY A 108 12.31 -0.65 -34.17
N ILE A 109 11.37 -0.47 -33.25
CA ILE A 109 11.16 -1.31 -32.07
C ILE A 109 9.77 -1.97 -32.16
N LEU A 110 9.67 -3.25 -31.81
CA LEU A 110 8.39 -3.94 -31.64
C LEU A 110 7.93 -3.88 -30.18
N PHE A 111 6.87 -3.13 -29.90
CA PHE A 111 6.30 -3.00 -28.55
C PHE A 111 5.10 -3.96 -28.37
N ILE A 112 5.16 -4.79 -27.34
CA ILE A 112 4.11 -5.74 -26.94
C ILE A 112 3.60 -5.37 -25.54
N GLU A 113 2.41 -4.80 -25.47
CA GLU A 113 1.80 -4.32 -24.24
C GLU A 113 0.85 -5.38 -23.67
N CYS A 114 1.24 -6.07 -22.60
CA CYS A 114 0.51 -7.22 -22.07
C CYS A 114 -0.40 -6.90 -20.86
N SER A 115 -0.41 -5.65 -20.41
CA SER A 115 -1.17 -5.21 -19.24
C SER A 115 -2.67 -5.26 -19.51
N THR A 116 -3.47 -5.36 -18.45
CA THR A 116 -4.92 -5.18 -18.54
C THR A 116 -5.26 -3.74 -18.21
N ILE A 117 -5.45 -2.92 -19.24
CA ILE A 117 -5.73 -1.48 -19.14
C ILE A 117 -7.02 -1.09 -19.89
N ASP A 118 -7.44 0.16 -19.78
CA ASP A 118 -8.54 0.68 -20.58
C ASP A 118 -8.13 0.85 -22.05
N VAL A 119 -9.09 0.64 -22.96
CA VAL A 119 -8.87 0.70 -24.41
C VAL A 119 -8.38 2.08 -24.85
N PRO A 120 -8.95 3.21 -24.38
CA PRO A 120 -8.47 4.54 -24.76
C PRO A 120 -6.99 4.77 -24.44
N THR A 121 -6.53 4.37 -23.24
CA THR A 121 -5.12 4.50 -22.86
C THR A 121 -4.20 3.71 -23.78
N SER A 122 -4.54 2.46 -24.11
CA SER A 122 -3.73 1.65 -25.03
C SER A 122 -3.65 2.26 -26.43
N GLN A 123 -4.78 2.74 -26.95
CA GLN A 123 -4.82 3.41 -28.25
C GLN A 123 -4.04 4.73 -28.26
N GLU A 124 -4.06 5.50 -27.17
CA GLU A 124 -3.26 6.71 -27.01
C GLU A 124 -1.76 6.39 -27.03
N VAL A 125 -1.34 5.35 -26.31
CA VAL A 125 0.06 4.89 -26.30
C VAL A 125 0.48 4.38 -27.67
N GLY A 126 -0.36 3.56 -28.33
CA GLY A 126 -0.10 3.08 -29.70
C GLY A 126 0.09 4.23 -30.69
N LYS A 127 -0.78 5.24 -30.65
CA LYS A 127 -0.63 6.46 -31.47
C LYS A 127 0.64 7.24 -31.13
N ALA A 128 1.02 7.31 -29.86
CA ALA A 128 2.26 7.97 -29.44
C ALA A 128 3.50 7.23 -29.95
N VAL A 129 3.49 5.89 -29.95
CA VAL A 129 4.53 5.04 -30.56
C VAL A 129 4.64 5.34 -32.06
N GLU A 130 3.53 5.33 -32.80
CA GLU A 130 3.52 5.66 -34.23
C GLU A 130 4.03 7.08 -34.51
N ALA A 131 3.53 8.07 -33.77
CA ALA A 131 3.93 9.48 -33.94
C ALA A 131 5.40 9.72 -33.61
N SER A 132 5.96 8.97 -32.65
CA SER A 132 7.38 9.05 -32.31
C SER A 132 8.28 8.53 -33.43
N GLY A 133 7.77 7.65 -34.30
CA GLY A 133 8.54 6.93 -35.31
C GLY A 133 9.59 5.96 -34.74
N LEU A 134 9.49 5.61 -33.45
CA LEU A 134 10.39 4.65 -32.81
C LEU A 134 10.07 3.20 -33.14
N GLY A 135 8.84 2.89 -33.53
CA GLY A 135 8.43 1.51 -33.71
C GLY A 135 6.95 1.31 -33.98
N ARG A 136 6.50 0.09 -33.73
CA ARG A 136 5.13 -0.39 -33.91
C ARG A 136 4.63 -1.06 -32.62
N PHE A 137 3.31 -1.05 -32.44
CA PHE A 137 2.67 -1.41 -31.17
C PHE A 137 1.59 -2.47 -31.37
N ALA A 138 1.54 -3.44 -30.46
CA ALA A 138 0.43 -4.38 -30.32
C ALA A 138 0.00 -4.49 -28.85
N ASP A 139 -1.31 -4.45 -28.60
CA ASP A 139 -1.89 -4.82 -27.31
C ASP A 139 -2.08 -6.34 -27.26
N ALA A 140 -1.58 -6.98 -26.22
CA ALA A 140 -1.59 -8.43 -26.05
C ALA A 140 -1.93 -8.85 -24.60
N PRO A 141 -3.06 -8.39 -24.03
CA PRO A 141 -3.47 -8.78 -22.69
C PRO A 141 -3.62 -10.30 -22.53
N VAL A 142 -3.36 -10.77 -21.30
CA VAL A 142 -3.28 -12.19 -20.97
C VAL A 142 -4.44 -12.68 -20.09
N SER A 143 -4.77 -13.97 -20.19
CA SER A 143 -5.66 -14.69 -19.28
C SER A 143 -5.02 -15.99 -18.76
N GLY A 144 -5.33 -16.39 -17.52
CA GLY A 144 -4.79 -17.59 -16.87
C GLY A 144 -4.15 -17.37 -15.49
N GLY A 145 -3.99 -16.12 -15.06
CA GLY A 145 -3.48 -15.76 -13.73
C GLY A 145 -2.01 -16.19 -13.47
N PRO A 146 -1.50 -15.99 -12.24
CA PRO A 146 -0.11 -16.30 -11.90
C PRO A 146 0.27 -17.77 -12.11
N THR A 147 -0.66 -18.69 -11.82
CA THR A 147 -0.47 -20.13 -12.06
C THR A 147 -0.25 -20.42 -13.56
N GLY A 148 -1.07 -19.83 -14.44
CA GLY A 148 -0.89 -19.96 -15.88
C GLY A 148 0.38 -19.29 -16.39
N ALA A 149 0.78 -18.16 -15.80
CA ALA A 149 2.03 -17.49 -16.13
C ALA A 149 3.24 -18.36 -15.77
N LYS A 150 3.25 -18.95 -14.57
CA LYS A 150 4.30 -19.89 -14.13
C LYS A 150 4.37 -21.13 -15.01
N ALA A 151 3.22 -21.70 -15.38
CA ALA A 151 3.13 -22.89 -16.21
C ALA A 151 3.36 -22.63 -17.71
N SER A 152 3.51 -21.37 -18.13
CA SER A 152 3.60 -20.99 -19.54
C SER A 152 2.35 -21.42 -20.35
N THR A 153 1.17 -21.33 -19.73
CA THR A 153 -0.12 -21.74 -20.33
C THR A 153 -1.11 -20.59 -20.49
N LEU A 154 -0.61 -19.35 -20.47
CA LEU A 154 -1.44 -18.16 -20.69
C LEU A 154 -2.14 -18.18 -22.06
N THR A 155 -3.30 -17.55 -22.11
CA THR A 155 -3.99 -17.18 -23.35
C THR A 155 -3.72 -15.71 -23.63
N PHE A 156 -3.15 -15.42 -24.80
CA PHE A 156 -2.94 -14.06 -25.31
C PHE A 156 -4.08 -13.67 -26.25
N MET A 157 -4.65 -12.49 -26.00
CA MET A 157 -5.68 -11.85 -26.82
C MET A 157 -5.05 -10.64 -27.48
N CYS A 158 -4.75 -10.68 -28.77
CA CYS A 158 -3.86 -9.71 -29.39
C CYS A 158 -4.59 -8.81 -30.40
N GLY A 159 -4.41 -7.49 -30.24
CA GLY A 159 -4.88 -6.45 -31.15
C GLY A 159 -3.71 -5.72 -31.82
N GLY A 160 -3.85 -5.43 -33.11
CA GLY A 160 -2.83 -4.72 -33.90
C GLY A 160 -2.93 -5.03 -35.40
N PRO A 161 -2.04 -4.46 -36.23
CA PRO A 161 -1.94 -4.83 -37.64
C PRO A 161 -1.59 -6.31 -37.82
N ASP A 162 -2.17 -6.99 -38.82
CA ASP A 162 -2.01 -8.44 -39.03
C ASP A 162 -0.53 -8.87 -39.16
N GLU A 163 0.29 -8.06 -39.83
CA GLU A 163 1.73 -8.29 -39.96
C GLU A 163 2.46 -8.21 -38.61
N THR A 164 2.04 -7.29 -37.74
CA THR A 164 2.60 -7.18 -36.38
C THR A 164 2.15 -8.38 -35.54
N LEU A 165 0.89 -8.78 -35.68
CA LEU A 165 0.33 -9.93 -34.95
C LEU A 165 0.98 -11.25 -35.36
N ALA A 166 1.32 -11.42 -36.64
CA ALA A 166 2.07 -12.57 -37.12
C ALA A 166 3.47 -12.66 -36.48
N GLU A 167 4.13 -11.52 -36.28
CA GLU A 167 5.47 -11.45 -35.68
C GLU A 167 5.47 -11.66 -34.16
N ILE A 168 4.49 -11.13 -33.43
CA ILE A 168 4.44 -11.32 -31.96
C ILE A 168 4.05 -12.74 -31.57
N LYS A 169 3.33 -13.47 -32.43
CA LYS A 169 2.78 -14.80 -32.12
C LYS A 169 3.84 -15.79 -31.60
N PRO A 170 4.96 -16.05 -32.29
CA PRO A 170 5.99 -16.95 -31.77
C PRO A 170 6.61 -16.44 -30.45
N ILE A 171 6.67 -15.13 -30.24
CA ILE A 171 7.23 -14.51 -29.03
C ILE A 171 6.31 -14.74 -27.83
N VAL A 172 5.02 -14.40 -27.94
CA VAL A 172 4.08 -14.53 -26.81
C VAL A 172 3.79 -15.98 -26.44
N LEU A 173 3.89 -16.92 -27.40
CA LEU A 173 3.81 -18.37 -27.14
C LEU A 173 5.03 -18.94 -26.39
N THR A 174 6.08 -18.14 -26.14
CA THR A 174 7.09 -18.52 -25.14
C THR A 174 6.56 -18.39 -23.71
N MET A 175 5.56 -17.55 -23.49
CA MET A 175 4.98 -17.22 -22.18
C MET A 175 3.57 -17.79 -22.00
N GLY A 176 2.98 -18.36 -23.05
CA GLY A 176 1.64 -18.92 -23.04
C GLY A 176 1.45 -20.07 -24.01
N LYS A 177 0.22 -20.59 -24.06
CA LYS A 177 -0.16 -21.74 -24.88
C LYS A 177 -1.11 -21.36 -26.02
N THR A 178 -1.91 -20.32 -25.84
CA THR A 178 -2.97 -19.96 -26.78
C THR A 178 -2.79 -18.52 -27.25
N PHE A 179 -2.98 -18.29 -28.56
CA PHE A 179 -2.91 -16.99 -29.19
C PHE A 179 -4.18 -16.75 -30.01
N TYR A 180 -4.83 -15.60 -29.80
CA TYR A 180 -5.95 -15.13 -30.61
C TYR A 180 -5.58 -13.81 -31.29
N ASN A 181 -5.71 -13.75 -32.62
CA ASN A 181 -5.79 -12.48 -33.34
C ASN A 181 -7.21 -11.95 -33.15
N CYS A 182 -7.34 -10.90 -32.35
CA CYS A 182 -8.62 -10.27 -31.99
C CYS A 182 -9.02 -9.15 -32.96
N GLY A 183 -8.15 -8.75 -33.89
CA GLY A 183 -8.36 -7.66 -34.84
C GLY A 183 -7.39 -6.49 -34.64
N GLY A 184 -7.82 -5.29 -35.04
CA GLY A 184 -6.99 -4.08 -35.02
C GLY A 184 -6.64 -3.54 -33.62
N PRO A 185 -5.99 -2.37 -33.55
CA PRO A 185 -5.51 -1.78 -32.30
C PRO A 185 -6.61 -1.64 -31.21
N GLY A 186 -6.33 -2.20 -30.03
CA GLY A 186 -7.23 -2.23 -28.87
C GLY A 186 -8.19 -3.43 -28.84
N ALA A 187 -8.24 -4.25 -29.89
CA ALA A 187 -9.16 -5.39 -29.95
C ALA A 187 -8.83 -6.51 -28.97
N GLY A 188 -7.55 -6.68 -28.62
CA GLY A 188 -7.12 -7.60 -27.57
C GLY A 188 -7.71 -7.20 -26.21
N LEU A 189 -7.59 -5.92 -25.86
CA LEU A 189 -8.16 -5.36 -24.62
C LEU A 189 -9.69 -5.40 -24.59
N MET A 190 -10.37 -5.04 -25.69
CA MET A 190 -11.83 -5.18 -25.77
C MET A 190 -12.27 -6.63 -25.50
N THR A 191 -11.61 -7.60 -26.16
CA THR A 191 -11.88 -9.03 -25.94
C THR A 191 -11.65 -9.42 -24.49
N LYS A 192 -10.54 -8.97 -23.89
CA LYS A 192 -10.19 -9.26 -22.50
C LYS A 192 -11.21 -8.71 -21.52
N GLN A 193 -11.65 -7.47 -21.70
CA GLN A 193 -12.63 -6.81 -20.83
C GLN A 193 -13.99 -7.52 -20.90
N ILE A 194 -14.45 -7.86 -22.11
CA ILE A 194 -15.69 -8.62 -22.32
C ILE A 194 -15.60 -10.00 -21.64
N ASN A 195 -14.49 -10.72 -21.83
CA ASN A 195 -14.25 -12.01 -21.19
C ASN A 195 -14.29 -11.91 -19.65
N ASN A 196 -13.60 -10.92 -19.08
CA ASN A 196 -13.56 -10.73 -17.63
C ASN A 196 -14.93 -10.35 -17.06
N TYR A 197 -15.71 -9.54 -17.78
CA TYR A 197 -17.08 -9.20 -17.40
C TYR A 197 -17.98 -10.45 -17.35
N LEU A 198 -17.93 -11.29 -18.38
CA LEU A 198 -18.66 -12.55 -18.40
C LEU A 198 -18.21 -13.50 -17.28
N SER A 199 -16.90 -13.59 -17.02
CA SER A 199 -16.38 -14.40 -15.91
C SER A 199 -16.85 -13.89 -14.55
N GLY A 200 -16.95 -12.58 -14.35
CA GLY A 200 -17.53 -11.98 -13.14
C GLY A 200 -18.98 -12.40 -12.92
N ILE A 201 -19.80 -12.34 -13.98
CA ILE A 201 -21.20 -12.83 -13.93
C ILE A 201 -21.25 -14.31 -13.58
N CYS A 202 -20.43 -15.13 -14.24
CA CYS A 202 -20.39 -16.57 -13.99
C CYS A 202 -19.95 -16.90 -12.56
N MET A 203 -18.96 -16.18 -12.03
CA MET A 203 -18.50 -16.34 -10.65
C MET A 203 -19.61 -16.01 -9.66
N LEU A 204 -20.25 -14.85 -9.81
CA LEU A 204 -21.31 -14.43 -8.90
C LEU A 204 -22.49 -15.41 -8.95
N GLY A 205 -22.94 -15.78 -10.15
CA GLY A 205 -24.01 -16.77 -10.31
C GLY A 205 -23.66 -18.15 -9.77
N THR A 206 -22.41 -18.60 -9.94
CA THR A 206 -21.93 -19.87 -9.36
C THR A 206 -21.95 -19.81 -7.84
N ALA A 207 -21.48 -18.70 -7.25
CA ALA A 207 -21.48 -18.52 -5.79
C ALA A 207 -22.89 -18.53 -5.22
N GLU A 208 -23.83 -17.81 -5.83
CA GLU A 208 -25.23 -17.78 -5.41
C GLU A 208 -25.90 -19.16 -5.54
N ALA A 209 -25.73 -19.84 -6.67
CA ALA A 209 -26.33 -21.15 -6.92
C ALA A 209 -25.80 -22.21 -5.93
N MET A 210 -24.48 -22.23 -5.71
CA MET A 210 -23.87 -23.15 -4.74
C MET A 210 -24.35 -22.86 -3.31
N ASN A 211 -24.36 -21.59 -2.89
CA ASN A 211 -24.82 -21.21 -1.57
C ASN A 211 -26.31 -21.52 -1.34
N LEU A 212 -27.17 -21.29 -2.34
CA LEU A 212 -28.58 -21.68 -2.29
C LEU A 212 -28.74 -23.19 -2.13
N GLY A 213 -28.03 -23.99 -2.93
CA GLY A 213 -28.10 -25.44 -2.84
C GLY A 213 -27.64 -25.97 -1.49
N ILE A 214 -26.58 -25.41 -0.91
CA ILE A 214 -26.11 -25.71 0.44
C ILE A 214 -27.18 -25.38 1.48
N ARG A 215 -27.83 -24.22 1.36
CA ARG A 215 -28.93 -23.82 2.27
C ARG A 215 -30.18 -24.69 2.13
N CYS A 216 -30.40 -25.28 0.96
CA CYS A 216 -31.42 -26.30 0.74
C CYS A 216 -31.03 -27.69 1.27
N GLY A 217 -29.83 -27.85 1.85
CA GLY A 217 -29.34 -29.11 2.41
C GLY A 217 -28.77 -30.09 1.39
N LEU A 218 -28.43 -29.63 0.18
CA LEU A 218 -27.79 -30.47 -0.83
C LEU A 218 -26.30 -30.67 -0.54
N ASP A 219 -25.78 -31.84 -0.90
CA ASP A 219 -24.34 -32.09 -0.88
C ASP A 219 -23.63 -31.19 -1.92
N PRO A 220 -22.64 -30.36 -1.51
CA PRO A 220 -21.98 -29.44 -2.44
C PRO A 220 -21.25 -30.13 -3.60
N LYS A 221 -20.66 -31.31 -3.38
CA LYS A 221 -19.93 -32.05 -4.42
C LYS A 221 -20.89 -32.63 -5.44
N VAL A 222 -22.01 -33.20 -4.99
CA VAL A 222 -23.07 -33.69 -5.89
C VAL A 222 -23.65 -32.54 -6.70
N LEU A 223 -23.99 -31.41 -6.06
CA LEU A 223 -24.52 -30.24 -6.75
C LEU A 223 -23.55 -29.70 -7.80
N ALA A 224 -22.28 -29.51 -7.43
CA ALA A 224 -21.25 -29.06 -8.36
C ALA A 224 -21.10 -30.03 -9.55
N GLY A 225 -21.14 -31.35 -9.29
CA GLY A 225 -21.13 -32.38 -10.32
C GLY A 225 -22.31 -32.25 -11.29
N VAL A 226 -23.53 -32.05 -10.78
CA VAL A 226 -24.73 -31.86 -11.61
C VAL A 226 -24.62 -30.58 -12.44
N ILE A 227 -24.23 -29.45 -11.85
CA ILE A 227 -24.02 -28.17 -12.56
C ILE A 227 -23.01 -28.37 -13.69
N ASN A 228 -21.89 -29.01 -13.40
CA ASN A 228 -20.80 -29.23 -14.36
C ASN A 228 -21.12 -30.27 -15.45
N ALA A 229 -22.11 -31.14 -15.24
CA ALA A 229 -22.63 -32.06 -16.25
C ALA A 229 -23.79 -31.47 -17.07
N SER A 230 -24.31 -30.30 -16.68
CA SER A 230 -25.54 -29.71 -17.22
C SER A 230 -25.30 -28.34 -17.85
N THR A 231 -26.38 -27.64 -18.20
CA THR A 231 -26.36 -26.33 -18.89
C THR A 231 -25.93 -25.16 -18.00
N GLY A 232 -25.84 -25.35 -16.68
CA GLY A 232 -25.32 -24.33 -15.74
C GLY A 232 -23.79 -24.22 -15.71
N ARG A 233 -23.08 -25.06 -16.47
CA ARG A 233 -21.62 -25.16 -16.48
C ARG A 233 -20.94 -23.87 -16.96
N SER A 234 -19.92 -23.44 -16.23
CA SER A 234 -18.99 -22.37 -16.62
C SER A 234 -17.55 -22.71 -16.22
N TYR A 235 -16.57 -21.91 -16.65
CA TYR A 235 -15.19 -22.02 -16.14
C TYR A 235 -15.16 -21.90 -14.61
N ASN A 236 -15.90 -20.93 -14.06
CA ASN A 236 -15.94 -20.69 -12.62
C ASN A 236 -16.58 -21.86 -11.84
N SER A 237 -17.51 -22.63 -12.42
CA SER A 237 -18.10 -23.79 -11.72
C SER A 237 -17.20 -25.03 -11.73
N ILE A 238 -16.29 -25.14 -12.70
CA ILE A 238 -15.36 -26.28 -12.84
C ILE A 238 -14.03 -26.00 -12.16
N ASP A 239 -13.38 -24.89 -12.50
CA ASP A 239 -11.98 -24.64 -12.18
C ASP A 239 -11.79 -23.74 -10.95
N GLN A 240 -12.77 -22.87 -10.68
CA GLN A 240 -12.71 -21.85 -9.63
C GLN A 240 -13.98 -21.85 -8.77
N ASN A 241 -14.51 -23.04 -8.46
CA ASN A 241 -15.75 -23.13 -7.69
C ASN A 241 -15.52 -22.50 -6.29
N PRO A 242 -16.43 -21.63 -5.82
CA PRO A 242 -16.23 -20.86 -4.59
C PRO A 242 -16.42 -21.71 -3.31
N VAL A 243 -16.71 -23.00 -3.43
CA VAL A 243 -16.85 -23.91 -2.29
C VAL A 243 -15.57 -24.73 -2.10
N LYS A 244 -15.01 -24.69 -0.87
CA LYS A 244 -13.81 -25.42 -0.46
C LYS A 244 -13.96 -26.92 -0.75
N GLY A 245 -12.93 -27.51 -1.36
CA GLY A 245 -12.85 -28.94 -1.68
C GLY A 245 -13.59 -29.39 -2.95
N ILE A 246 -14.14 -28.47 -3.74
CA ILE A 246 -14.81 -28.80 -5.02
C ILE A 246 -13.83 -28.81 -6.19
N SER A 247 -13.17 -27.67 -6.46
CA SER A 247 -12.22 -27.53 -7.56
C SER A 247 -10.80 -27.56 -7.01
N PRO A 248 -9.89 -28.44 -7.46
CA PRO A 248 -8.57 -28.60 -6.86
C PRO A 248 -7.72 -27.32 -6.80
N ASN A 249 -7.81 -26.48 -7.83
CA ASN A 249 -7.02 -25.25 -7.97
C ASN A 249 -7.81 -23.98 -7.65
N SER A 250 -8.98 -24.09 -7.02
CA SER A 250 -9.77 -22.92 -6.63
C SER A 250 -9.15 -22.20 -5.45
N SER A 251 -9.21 -20.88 -5.46
CA SER A 251 -8.86 -20.04 -4.30
C SER A 251 -9.64 -20.41 -3.03
N ALA A 252 -10.84 -21.00 -3.16
CA ALA A 252 -11.62 -21.46 -2.01
C ALA A 252 -10.91 -22.56 -1.18
N ASN A 253 -9.94 -23.27 -1.77
CA ASN A 253 -9.16 -24.28 -1.03
C ASN A 253 -8.11 -23.66 -0.10
N ASN A 254 -7.71 -22.44 -0.37
CA ASN A 254 -6.74 -21.68 0.42
C ASN A 254 -7.40 -20.47 1.09
N ASP A 255 -8.67 -20.63 1.49
CA ASP A 255 -9.45 -19.59 2.19
C ASP A 255 -9.42 -18.23 1.47
N PHE A 256 -9.40 -18.28 0.13
CA PHE A 256 -9.33 -17.14 -0.79
C PHE A 256 -8.05 -16.31 -0.71
N GLU A 257 -7.01 -16.77 -0.02
CA GLU A 257 -5.70 -16.12 -0.02
C GLU A 257 -5.02 -16.26 -1.39
N GLY A 258 -4.53 -15.13 -1.91
CA GLY A 258 -3.93 -15.02 -3.23
C GLY A 258 -4.96 -14.99 -4.36
N GLY A 259 -4.60 -15.49 -5.55
CA GLY A 259 -5.47 -15.46 -6.72
C GLY A 259 -5.62 -14.07 -7.34
N PHE A 260 -6.83 -13.76 -7.83
CA PHE A 260 -7.14 -12.45 -8.44
C PHE A 260 -7.88 -11.56 -7.43
N ASP A 261 -7.19 -10.50 -7.01
CA ASP A 261 -7.68 -9.55 -6.00
C ASP A 261 -9.05 -8.94 -6.35
N ILE A 262 -9.91 -8.78 -5.34
CA ILE A 262 -11.27 -8.24 -5.51
C ILE A 262 -11.23 -6.77 -5.96
N GLY A 263 -10.26 -5.98 -5.49
CA GLY A 263 -10.09 -4.59 -5.89
C GLY A 263 -9.74 -4.47 -7.38
N LEU A 264 -8.80 -5.30 -7.83
CA LEU A 264 -8.48 -5.46 -9.24
C LEU A 264 -9.69 -5.97 -10.05
N CYS A 265 -10.48 -6.89 -9.49
CA CYS A 265 -11.71 -7.38 -10.10
C CYS A 265 -12.72 -6.26 -10.34
N VAL A 266 -13.01 -5.42 -9.33
CA VAL A 266 -13.89 -4.26 -9.48
C VAL A 266 -13.37 -3.30 -10.57
N GLY A 267 -12.05 -3.07 -10.62
CA GLY A 267 -11.42 -2.28 -11.66
C GLY A 267 -11.71 -2.81 -13.07
N VAL A 268 -11.45 -4.09 -13.33
CA VAL A 268 -11.68 -4.69 -14.66
C VAL A 268 -13.16 -4.76 -15.04
N LEU A 269 -14.07 -4.97 -14.07
CA LEU A 269 -15.51 -4.92 -14.31
C LEU A 269 -15.94 -3.51 -14.72
N ARG A 270 -15.43 -2.47 -14.07
CA ARG A 270 -15.70 -1.06 -14.45
C ARG A 270 -15.20 -0.73 -15.85
N MET A 271 -14.01 -1.22 -16.24
CA MET A 271 -13.51 -1.04 -17.61
C MET A 271 -14.50 -1.58 -18.66
N ALA A 272 -15.06 -2.77 -18.44
CA ALA A 272 -16.05 -3.35 -19.35
C ALA A 272 -17.36 -2.55 -19.38
N VAL A 273 -17.77 -1.99 -18.23
CA VAL A 273 -18.94 -1.10 -18.16
C VAL A 273 -18.71 0.17 -18.96
N ASP A 274 -17.52 0.78 -18.84
CA ASP A 274 -17.18 1.97 -19.60
C ASP A 274 -17.07 1.69 -21.11
N LEU A 275 -16.57 0.51 -21.50
CA LEU A 275 -16.62 0.04 -22.89
C LEU A 275 -18.07 -0.12 -23.39
N GLY A 276 -18.97 -0.63 -22.56
CA GLY A 276 -20.40 -0.69 -22.84
C GLY A 276 -20.99 0.71 -23.13
N LYS A 277 -20.68 1.70 -22.30
CA LYS A 277 -21.08 3.09 -22.52
C LYS A 277 -20.53 3.66 -23.83
N GLN A 278 -19.25 3.43 -24.11
CA GLN A 278 -18.60 3.93 -25.34
C GLN A 278 -19.23 3.37 -26.61
N THR A 279 -19.70 2.12 -26.58
CA THR A 279 -20.35 1.46 -27.72
C THR A 279 -21.87 1.66 -27.77
N GLY A 280 -22.46 2.30 -26.77
CA GLY A 280 -23.92 2.38 -26.62
C GLY A 280 -24.58 1.05 -26.28
N THR A 281 -23.80 0.05 -25.84
CA THR A 281 -24.30 -1.27 -25.45
C THR A 281 -24.90 -1.22 -24.05
N ASN A 282 -26.17 -1.58 -23.93
CA ASN A 282 -26.81 -1.74 -22.62
C ASN A 282 -26.33 -3.02 -21.94
N LEU A 283 -25.73 -2.89 -20.75
CA LEU A 283 -25.27 -4.01 -19.92
C LEU A 283 -26.18 -4.15 -18.68
N PRO A 284 -27.35 -4.80 -18.77
CA PRO A 284 -28.37 -4.75 -17.73
C PRO A 284 -27.95 -5.36 -16.37
N LEU A 285 -26.91 -6.19 -16.36
CA LEU A 285 -26.39 -6.83 -15.13
C LEU A 285 -25.26 -6.03 -14.47
N SER A 286 -24.76 -4.96 -15.10
CA SER A 286 -23.52 -4.30 -14.70
C SER A 286 -23.59 -3.69 -13.30
N ASP A 287 -24.67 -2.97 -13.01
CA ASP A 287 -24.82 -2.26 -11.73
C ASP A 287 -24.90 -3.23 -10.56
N GLY A 288 -25.68 -4.31 -10.71
CA GLY A 288 -25.77 -5.38 -9.71
C GLY A 288 -24.42 -6.10 -9.53
N LEU A 289 -23.73 -6.40 -10.63
CA LEU A 289 -22.43 -7.06 -10.59
C LEU A 289 -21.37 -6.21 -9.91
N VAL A 290 -21.12 -4.99 -10.41
CA VAL A 290 -20.10 -4.08 -9.85
C VAL A 290 -20.46 -3.68 -8.42
N GLY A 291 -21.74 -3.43 -8.14
CA GLY A 291 -22.23 -3.11 -6.81
C GLY A 291 -21.94 -4.22 -5.80
N THR A 292 -22.22 -5.47 -6.16
CA THR A 292 -21.98 -6.63 -5.30
C THR A 292 -20.49 -6.85 -5.04
N PHE A 293 -19.65 -6.84 -6.08
CA PHE A 293 -18.19 -6.96 -5.88
C PHE A 293 -17.62 -5.78 -5.07
N SER A 294 -18.15 -4.57 -5.24
CA SER A 294 -17.76 -3.41 -4.43
C SER A 294 -18.20 -3.53 -2.96
N GLN A 295 -19.29 -4.23 -2.67
CA GLN A 295 -19.69 -4.54 -1.29
C GLN A 295 -18.75 -5.55 -0.65
N PHE A 296 -18.23 -6.53 -1.41
CA PHE A 296 -17.25 -7.48 -0.88
C PHE A 296 -15.98 -6.80 -0.40
N LEU A 297 -15.49 -5.75 -1.07
CA LEU A 297 -14.38 -4.93 -0.55
C LEU A 297 -14.68 -4.38 0.86
N LYS A 298 -15.90 -3.90 1.07
CA LYS A 298 -16.35 -3.37 2.37
C LYS A 298 -16.56 -4.46 3.42
N VAL A 299 -16.69 -5.73 3.03
CA VAL A 299 -16.92 -6.88 3.93
C VAL A 299 -15.62 -7.63 4.22
N SER A 300 -14.69 -7.74 3.26
CA SER A 300 -13.34 -8.27 3.50
C SER A 300 -12.58 -7.40 4.50
N ASP A 301 -12.83 -6.09 4.49
CA ASP A 301 -12.33 -5.20 5.52
C ASP A 301 -12.94 -5.48 6.89
N LYS A 302 -14.11 -6.13 6.99
CA LYS A 302 -14.79 -6.48 8.24
C LYS A 302 -14.45 -7.85 8.82
N MET A 303 -13.77 -8.75 8.11
CA MET A 303 -13.68 -10.17 8.56
C MET A 303 -12.77 -10.45 9.76
N GLU A 304 -12.09 -9.45 10.30
CA GLU A 304 -11.26 -9.58 11.49
C GLU A 304 -11.69 -8.49 12.51
N GLU A 305 -12.92 -8.61 13.05
CA GLU A 305 -13.56 -7.63 13.96
C GLU A 305 -13.01 -7.63 15.41
N SER A 306 -11.81 -8.16 15.65
CA SER A 306 -11.20 -8.17 16.97
C SER A 306 -9.68 -8.26 16.91
N LEU A 307 -9.02 -7.61 17.85
CA LEU A 307 -7.59 -7.80 18.14
C LEU A 307 -7.35 -9.20 18.76
N PRO A 308 -6.11 -9.72 18.71
CA PRO A 308 -5.80 -11.05 19.23
C PRO A 308 -6.19 -11.23 20.70
N ALA A 309 -6.64 -12.43 21.06
CA ALA A 309 -6.79 -12.82 22.46
C ALA A 309 -5.41 -12.85 23.16
N PRO A 310 -5.34 -12.64 24.49
CA PRO A 310 -4.07 -12.71 25.22
C PRO A 310 -3.50 -14.13 25.18
N ALA A 311 -2.19 -14.24 24.98
CA ALA A 311 -1.47 -15.51 25.08
C ALA A 311 -1.28 -15.96 26.55
N PRO A 312 -0.96 -17.24 26.83
CA PRO A 312 -0.45 -17.62 28.14
C PRO A 312 0.81 -16.83 28.48
N GLY A 313 0.88 -16.23 29.68
CA GLY A 313 2.00 -15.35 30.06
C GLY A 313 1.96 -13.95 29.42
N GLN A 314 0.80 -13.51 28.88
CA GLN A 314 0.67 -12.21 28.23
C GLN A 314 1.19 -11.03 29.07
N THR A 315 2.13 -10.27 28.50
CA THR A 315 2.52 -8.94 29.00
C THR A 315 1.42 -7.92 28.74
N TYR A 316 1.13 -7.09 29.73
CA TYR A 316 0.25 -5.92 29.62
C TYR A 316 1.04 -4.67 29.97
N ALA A 317 1.20 -3.76 29.01
CA ALA A 317 1.93 -2.53 29.23
C ALA A 317 1.06 -1.47 29.94
N THR A 318 1.70 -0.55 30.66
CA THR A 318 1.02 0.63 31.20
C THR A 318 1.27 1.82 30.28
N VAL A 319 0.27 2.71 30.19
CA VAL A 319 0.35 3.92 29.37
C VAL A 319 0.01 5.11 30.26
N HIS A 320 0.72 6.22 30.09
CA HIS A 320 0.59 7.42 30.91
C HIS A 320 0.62 8.64 29.99
N ALA A 321 -0.37 9.52 30.09
CA ALA A 321 -0.34 10.77 29.34
C ALA A 321 0.75 11.71 29.89
N LEU A 322 1.47 12.37 28.99
CA LEU A 322 2.44 13.42 29.30
C LEU A 322 1.92 14.73 28.71
N SER A 323 2.00 15.80 29.49
CA SER A 323 1.72 17.13 28.96
C SER A 323 2.95 17.62 28.23
N SER A 324 2.80 17.99 26.96
CA SER A 324 3.91 18.44 26.12
C SER A 324 3.54 19.66 25.28
N GLY A 325 2.84 20.58 25.96
CA GLY A 325 2.40 21.85 25.42
C GLY A 325 0.98 21.85 24.84
N PHE A 326 0.56 23.06 24.46
CA PHE A 326 -0.70 23.36 23.82
C PHE A 326 -0.47 24.33 22.67
N LEU A 327 -1.24 24.18 21.60
CA LEU A 327 -1.22 25.05 20.42
C LEU A 327 -2.65 25.34 19.97
N THR A 328 -2.84 26.45 19.26
CA THR A 328 -4.14 26.85 18.76
C THR A 328 -4.29 26.60 17.27
N LEU A 329 -5.24 25.74 16.92
CA LEU A 329 -5.53 25.31 15.56
C LEU A 329 -6.75 26.06 15.01
N PRO A 330 -6.62 26.77 13.87
CA PRO A 330 -7.77 27.38 13.20
C PRO A 330 -8.61 26.31 12.50
N GLU A 331 -9.89 26.21 12.88
CA GLU A 331 -10.77 25.07 12.53
C GLU A 331 -10.86 24.83 11.01
N HIS A 332 -10.92 25.91 10.22
CA HIS A 332 -11.04 25.87 8.76
C HIS A 332 -9.87 25.21 8.02
N LEU A 333 -8.73 24.98 8.68
CA LEU A 333 -7.61 24.25 8.09
C LEU A 333 -7.68 22.73 8.33
N PHE A 334 -8.53 22.27 9.25
CA PHE A 334 -8.56 20.87 9.70
C PHE A 334 -9.87 20.18 9.39
N VAL A 335 -11.01 20.86 9.61
CA VAL A 335 -12.35 20.27 9.43
C VAL A 335 -13.28 21.13 8.57
N GLN A 336 -14.24 20.50 7.88
CA GLN A 336 -15.28 21.17 7.12
C GLN A 336 -16.65 20.48 7.28
N PRO A 337 -17.76 21.27 7.30
CA PRO A 337 -17.79 22.73 7.33
C PRO A 337 -17.21 23.30 8.64
N ALA A 338 -16.45 24.39 8.55
CA ALA A 338 -15.90 25.09 9.71
C ALA A 338 -16.64 26.40 9.96
N VAL A 339 -16.69 26.84 11.21
CA VAL A 339 -17.19 28.17 11.56
C VAL A 339 -16.06 29.19 11.32
N GLU A 340 -16.35 30.22 10.52
CA GLU A 340 -15.36 31.26 10.19
C GLU A 340 -14.80 31.92 11.46
N GLY A 341 -13.47 32.05 11.52
CA GLY A 341 -12.76 32.63 12.66
C GLY A 341 -12.62 31.70 13.87
N ASN A 342 -13.25 30.53 13.88
CA ASN A 342 -13.15 29.60 15.01
C ASN A 342 -11.75 28.98 15.10
N LYS A 343 -11.26 28.86 16.34
CA LYS A 343 -9.96 28.28 16.66
C LYS A 343 -10.05 27.52 17.97
N ASN A 344 -9.37 26.39 18.05
CA ASN A 344 -9.34 25.55 19.24
C ASN A 344 -7.92 25.45 19.78
N THR A 345 -7.73 25.74 21.07
CA THR A 345 -6.47 25.43 21.76
C THR A 345 -6.51 23.95 22.16
N VAL A 346 -5.62 23.17 21.57
CA VAL A 346 -5.53 21.72 21.71
C VAL A 346 -4.20 21.34 22.38
N PRO A 347 -4.13 20.23 23.11
CA PRO A 347 -2.85 19.74 23.60
C PRO A 347 -1.97 19.27 22.42
N SER A 348 -0.67 19.19 22.62
CA SER A 348 0.16 18.21 21.90
C SER A 348 0.53 17.15 22.91
N LEU A 349 -0.22 16.05 22.95
CA LEU A 349 -0.01 14.97 23.93
C LEU A 349 1.15 14.07 23.52
N SER A 350 1.98 13.71 24.49
CA SER A 350 2.95 12.63 24.40
C SER A 350 2.61 11.55 25.42
N PHE A 351 3.23 10.38 25.34
CA PHE A 351 2.89 9.27 26.23
C PHE A 351 4.13 8.53 26.72
N LEU A 352 4.15 8.20 28.01
CA LEU A 352 5.07 7.21 28.56
C LEU A 352 4.37 5.84 28.53
N ILE A 353 5.02 4.86 27.93
CA ILE A 353 4.59 3.46 27.87
C ILE A 353 5.65 2.63 28.61
N GLN A 354 5.21 1.77 29.52
CA GLN A 354 6.10 0.86 30.23
C GLN A 354 5.73 -0.58 29.91
N HIS A 355 6.68 -1.29 29.31
CA HIS A 355 6.60 -2.72 29.01
C HIS A 355 7.50 -3.47 29.98
N GLN A 356 6.95 -4.45 30.70
CA GLN A 356 7.76 -5.34 31.53
C GLN A 356 7.60 -6.76 31.00
N ASP A 357 8.66 -7.27 30.39
CA ASP A 357 8.66 -8.60 29.80
C ASP A 357 8.33 -9.66 30.84
N HIS A 358 7.38 -10.55 30.51
CA HIS A 358 6.86 -11.54 31.46
C HIS A 358 7.93 -12.53 31.93
N ASP A 359 8.81 -12.97 31.02
CA ASP A 359 9.75 -14.06 31.28
C ASP A 359 11.07 -13.57 31.87
N SER A 360 11.63 -12.51 31.32
CA SER A 360 12.90 -11.91 31.76
C SER A 360 12.73 -10.88 32.88
N GLY A 361 11.54 -10.28 33.03
CA GLY A 361 11.26 -9.19 33.96
C GLY A 361 11.87 -7.84 33.56
N VAL A 362 12.49 -7.75 32.38
CA VAL A 362 13.13 -6.53 31.86
C VAL A 362 12.07 -5.46 31.63
N LEU A 363 12.31 -4.27 32.19
CA LEU A 363 11.46 -3.10 32.02
C LEU A 363 12.01 -2.23 30.90
N THR A 364 11.23 -2.07 29.82
CA THR A 364 11.48 -1.11 28.74
C THR A 364 10.55 0.08 28.87
N ARG A 365 11.10 1.29 28.85
CA ARG A 365 10.37 2.56 28.88
C ARG A 365 10.42 3.23 27.53
N ILE A 366 9.24 3.52 27.00
CA ILE A 366 9.05 4.11 25.68
C ILE A 366 8.35 5.44 25.85
N VAL A 367 8.89 6.49 25.24
CA VAL A 367 8.19 7.75 25.06
C VAL A 367 7.67 7.82 23.63
N PHE A 368 6.35 7.96 23.46
CA PHE A 368 5.70 8.16 22.17
C PHE A 368 5.40 9.63 21.97
N ASP A 369 6.04 10.22 20.96
CA ASP A 369 6.16 11.65 20.69
C ASP A 369 6.81 12.47 21.82
N LEU A 370 7.30 13.66 21.45
CA LEU A 370 7.96 14.61 22.34
C LEU A 370 7.24 15.98 22.41
N GLY A 371 6.14 16.13 21.67
CA GLY A 371 5.31 17.32 21.60
C GLY A 371 6.04 18.58 21.13
N LEU A 372 5.74 19.73 21.75
CA LEU A 372 6.35 21.02 21.41
C LEU A 372 7.76 21.18 22.03
N ARG A 373 8.68 21.85 21.33
CA ARG A 373 9.96 22.27 21.92
C ARG A 373 9.72 23.25 23.06
N ARG A 374 10.45 23.06 24.15
CA ARG A 374 10.51 23.96 25.31
C ARG A 374 10.80 25.42 24.89
N GLU A 375 11.83 25.57 24.07
CA GLU A 375 12.40 26.85 23.62
C GLU A 375 12.03 27.11 22.16
N LEU A 376 11.02 27.94 21.91
CA LEU A 376 10.48 28.20 20.55
C LEU A 376 11.51 28.83 19.59
N GLN A 377 12.48 29.56 20.13
CA GLN A 377 13.59 30.15 19.35
C GLN A 377 14.52 29.09 18.74
N ASN A 378 14.47 27.86 19.24
CA ASN A 378 15.27 26.77 18.70
C ASN A 378 14.62 26.14 17.47
N TYR A 379 13.40 26.50 17.09
CA TYR A 379 12.87 26.14 15.78
C TYR A 379 13.55 26.97 14.67
N PRO A 380 13.71 26.42 13.46
CA PRO A 380 14.10 27.18 12.27
C PRO A 380 13.24 28.43 12.06
N LYS A 381 13.84 29.50 11.52
CA LYS A 381 13.18 30.80 11.34
C LYS A 381 11.79 30.73 10.65
N PRO A 382 11.59 29.95 9.57
CA PRO A 382 10.27 29.80 8.97
C PRO A 382 9.21 29.21 9.92
N LEU A 383 9.60 28.24 10.77
CA LEU A 383 8.72 27.67 11.79
C LEU A 383 8.42 28.65 12.90
N GLN A 384 9.38 29.48 13.33
CA GLN A 384 9.10 30.57 14.29
C GLN A 384 8.03 31.53 13.76
N ASP A 385 8.05 31.85 12.48
CA ASP A 385 7.02 32.68 11.87
C ASP A 385 5.68 31.93 11.75
N HIS A 386 5.70 30.63 11.44
CA HIS A 386 4.52 29.77 11.46
C HIS A 386 3.84 29.71 12.84
N LEU A 387 4.63 29.54 13.91
CA LEU A 387 4.16 29.43 15.29
C LEU A 387 3.35 30.64 15.75
N ARG A 388 3.59 31.83 15.19
CA ARG A 388 2.79 33.03 15.48
C ARG A 388 1.31 32.86 15.11
N THR A 389 1.03 32.00 14.14
CA THR A 389 -0.35 31.67 13.71
C THR A 389 -1.04 30.65 14.61
N ARG A 390 -0.32 30.13 15.62
CA ARG A 390 -0.76 29.07 16.54
C ARG A 390 -0.98 29.55 17.97
N HIS A 391 -0.98 30.86 18.22
CA HIS A 391 -1.26 31.40 19.55
C HIS A 391 -2.77 31.37 19.92
N PRO A 392 -3.11 31.21 21.23
CA PRO A 392 -2.19 30.95 22.34
C PRO A 392 -1.48 29.59 22.21
N LEU A 393 -0.21 29.58 22.60
CA LEU A 393 0.68 28.42 22.52
C LEU A 393 1.49 28.38 23.82
N THR A 394 1.61 27.20 24.43
CA THR A 394 2.36 26.97 25.67
C THR A 394 3.25 25.77 25.50
N THR A 395 4.51 25.86 25.93
CA THR A 395 5.50 24.78 25.82
C THR A 395 5.83 24.11 27.15
N SER A 396 5.28 24.62 28.26
CA SER A 396 5.45 24.07 29.61
C SER A 396 4.12 23.54 30.17
N PRO A 397 4.11 22.35 30.79
CA PRO A 397 5.26 21.44 30.85
C PRO A 397 5.57 20.83 29.47
N ASP A 398 6.86 20.64 29.20
CA ASP A 398 7.33 19.79 28.10
C ASP A 398 7.41 18.32 28.57
N VAL A 399 7.83 17.40 27.69
CA VAL A 399 7.95 15.99 28.07
C VAL A 399 8.94 15.77 29.22
N THR A 400 10.07 16.47 29.20
CA THR A 400 11.11 16.36 30.23
C THR A 400 10.56 16.77 31.60
N GLU A 401 9.90 17.93 31.67
CA GLU A 401 9.23 18.40 32.88
C GLU A 401 8.11 17.44 33.31
N SER A 402 7.34 16.90 32.37
CA SER A 402 6.29 15.92 32.67
C SER A 402 6.85 14.63 33.28
N LEU A 403 7.96 14.09 32.78
CA LEU A 403 8.59 12.89 33.33
C LEU A 403 9.16 13.13 34.74
N ASP A 404 9.82 14.28 34.93
CA ASP A 404 10.39 14.71 36.20
C ASP A 404 9.33 14.86 37.30
N LEU A 405 8.09 15.27 36.96
CA LEU A 405 6.97 15.36 37.92
C LEU A 405 6.62 14.02 38.59
N GLY A 406 6.87 12.89 37.91
CA GLY A 406 6.75 11.56 38.51
C GLY A 406 8.09 10.91 38.87
N GLY A 407 9.18 11.69 38.87
CA GLY A 407 10.50 11.25 39.30
C GLY A 407 11.24 10.34 38.32
N LEU A 408 10.93 10.43 37.02
CA LEU A 408 11.60 9.64 35.98
C LEU A 408 12.60 10.51 35.20
N SER A 409 13.88 10.15 35.20
CA SER A 409 14.87 10.85 34.37
C SER A 409 14.73 10.46 32.89
N THR A 410 14.95 11.40 31.97
CA THR A 410 15.06 11.11 30.53
C THR A 410 16.17 10.12 30.19
N ARG A 411 17.15 9.92 31.07
CA ARG A 411 18.20 8.90 30.93
C ARG A 411 17.69 7.47 31.14
N GLU A 412 16.56 7.32 31.82
CA GLU A 412 15.92 6.03 32.08
C GLU A 412 14.92 5.64 30.98
N VAL A 413 14.73 6.49 29.97
CA VAL A 413 13.92 6.19 28.80
C VAL A 413 14.77 5.41 27.79
N ASP A 414 14.31 4.21 27.45
CA ASP A 414 15.04 3.31 26.55
C ASP A 414 14.75 3.66 25.09
N LEU A 415 13.49 3.93 24.75
CA LEU A 415 13.04 4.21 23.38
C LEU A 415 12.28 5.53 23.29
N VAL A 416 12.53 6.29 22.22
CA VAL A 416 11.67 7.40 21.79
C VAL A 416 11.12 7.04 20.42
N VAL A 417 9.80 6.86 20.32
CA VAL A 417 9.11 6.60 19.06
C VAL A 417 8.41 7.88 18.63
N LEU A 418 8.77 8.41 17.46
CA LEU A 418 8.06 9.57 16.90
C LEU A 418 6.98 9.07 15.95
N SER A 419 5.75 9.52 16.15
CA SER A 419 4.63 9.25 15.25
C SER A 419 4.96 9.76 13.85
N HIS A 420 5.60 10.92 13.76
CA HIS A 420 6.14 11.50 12.53
C HIS A 420 7.05 12.69 12.86
N VAL A 421 7.85 13.11 11.88
CA VAL A 421 8.84 14.18 12.06
C VAL A 421 8.27 15.57 11.76
N HIS A 422 7.33 16.04 12.59
CA HIS A 422 6.72 17.37 12.44
C HIS A 422 6.88 18.21 13.72
N TRP A 423 6.89 19.53 13.56
CA TRP A 423 7.40 20.46 14.57
C TRP A 423 6.67 20.39 15.92
N ASP A 424 5.40 20.00 15.93
CA ASP A 424 4.56 19.86 17.11
C ASP A 424 4.59 18.48 17.77
N HIS A 425 5.41 17.55 17.27
CA HIS A 425 5.61 16.21 17.84
C HIS A 425 7.07 15.88 18.20
N ILE A 426 8.03 16.61 17.64
CA ILE A 426 9.46 16.27 17.74
C ILE A 426 10.14 16.73 19.04
N GLY A 427 9.55 17.67 19.78
CA GLY A 427 10.12 18.25 20.99
C GLY A 427 11.64 18.52 20.89
N THR A 428 12.37 18.16 21.94
CA THR A 428 13.82 18.36 22.06
C THR A 428 14.55 17.01 22.18
N PRO A 429 14.88 16.32 21.07
CA PRO A 429 15.51 15.00 21.11
C PRO A 429 16.83 14.93 21.91
N THR A 430 17.57 16.04 21.98
CA THR A 430 18.83 16.13 22.73
C THR A 430 18.67 15.94 24.25
N ASP A 431 17.47 16.08 24.79
CA ASP A 431 17.18 15.83 26.21
C ASP A 431 17.21 14.32 26.55
N PHE A 432 17.25 13.44 25.54
CA PHE A 432 17.24 11.97 25.66
C PHE A 432 18.61 11.39 25.21
N PRO A 433 19.66 11.55 26.03
CA PRO A 433 21.03 11.25 25.63
C PRO A 433 21.32 9.75 25.48
N THR A 434 20.48 8.89 26.05
CA THR A 434 20.65 7.42 26.07
C THR A 434 19.63 6.69 25.22
N SER A 435 18.46 7.27 24.95
CA SER A 435 17.35 6.59 24.28
C SER A 435 17.61 6.28 22.81
N HIS A 436 17.14 5.14 22.32
CA HIS A 436 17.14 4.87 20.87
C HIS A 436 15.88 5.43 20.22
N PHE A 437 16.01 6.05 19.05
CA PHE A 437 14.91 6.67 18.33
C PHE A 437 14.35 5.74 17.26
N ILE A 438 13.03 5.68 17.13
CA ILE A 438 12.34 4.93 16.09
C ILE A 438 11.43 5.88 15.31
N VAL A 439 11.53 5.82 13.99
CA VAL A 439 10.70 6.61 13.06
C VAL A 439 10.15 5.72 11.94
N GLY A 440 8.98 6.09 11.40
CA GLY A 440 8.39 5.34 10.29
C GLY A 440 9.14 5.53 8.96
N ASN A 441 8.87 4.63 8.02
CA ASN A 441 9.57 4.58 6.73
C ASN A 441 9.46 5.88 5.91
N GLY A 442 10.61 6.45 5.54
CA GLY A 442 10.73 7.69 4.78
C GLY A 442 10.84 8.96 5.64
N SER A 443 10.77 8.84 6.96
CA SER A 443 10.99 9.98 7.87
C SER A 443 12.41 10.53 7.78
N LEU A 444 13.44 9.69 7.66
CA LEU A 444 14.82 10.15 7.54
C LEU A 444 15.08 10.83 6.20
N GLU A 445 14.41 10.36 5.14
CA GLU A 445 14.46 11.03 3.84
C GLU A 445 13.77 12.40 3.90
N LEU A 446 12.64 12.48 4.59
CA LEU A 446 11.94 13.74 4.82
C LEU A 446 12.80 14.75 5.60
N LEU A 447 13.56 14.30 6.61
CA LEU A 447 14.51 15.15 7.33
C LEU A 447 15.67 15.64 6.44
N ARG A 448 16.23 14.76 5.59
CA ARG A 448 17.37 15.10 4.72
C ARG A 448 17.00 16.00 3.55
N SER A 449 15.91 15.67 2.88
CA SER A 449 15.53 16.23 1.58
C SER A 449 14.39 17.24 1.66
N GLY A 450 13.71 17.33 2.82
CA GLY A 450 12.51 18.13 2.99
C GLY A 450 11.28 17.54 2.30
N ALA A 451 10.12 18.16 2.50
CA ALA A 451 8.91 17.80 1.77
C ALA A 451 8.82 18.51 0.42
N ASP A 452 8.01 17.95 -0.49
CA ASP A 452 7.64 18.58 -1.75
C ASP A 452 6.91 19.91 -1.49
N PRO A 453 7.50 21.08 -1.82
CA PRO A 453 6.91 22.39 -1.53
C PRO A 453 5.56 22.63 -2.23
N SER A 454 5.26 21.86 -3.29
CA SER A 454 3.97 21.94 -4.00
C SER A 454 2.83 21.20 -3.28
N LYS A 455 3.17 20.33 -2.32
CA LYS A 455 2.22 19.48 -1.59
C LYS A 455 2.14 19.78 -0.11
N THR A 456 3.10 20.51 0.44
CA THR A 456 3.14 20.85 1.86
C THR A 456 3.20 22.35 2.07
N GLY A 457 2.37 22.87 2.99
CA GLY A 457 2.34 24.30 3.31
C GLY A 457 3.56 24.76 4.13
N ASN A 458 3.60 26.06 4.48
CA ASN A 458 4.66 26.72 5.26
C ASN A 458 4.95 26.13 6.67
N HIS A 459 4.29 25.03 7.06
CA HIS A 459 4.49 24.30 8.31
C HIS A 459 5.48 23.13 8.15
N ALA A 460 5.79 22.72 6.92
CA ALA A 460 6.61 21.55 6.62
C ALA A 460 8.09 21.92 6.41
N HIS A 461 8.75 22.29 7.51
CA HIS A 461 10.19 22.52 7.53
C HIS A 461 10.86 21.47 8.40
N TYR A 462 11.96 20.91 7.90
CA TYR A 462 12.64 19.76 8.50
C TYR A 462 14.12 20.06 8.72
N GLU A 463 14.66 19.54 9.81
CA GLU A 463 16.05 19.70 10.23
C GLU A 463 16.79 18.38 9.99
N ALA A 464 17.76 18.36 9.07
CA ALA A 464 18.47 17.13 8.68
C ALA A 464 19.26 16.50 9.84
N ASP A 465 19.63 17.30 10.84
CA ASP A 465 20.36 16.92 12.05
C ASP A 465 19.47 16.83 13.30
N LEU A 466 18.14 16.81 13.13
CA LEU A 466 17.17 16.71 14.23
C LEU A 466 17.43 15.50 15.14
N LEU A 467 17.70 14.34 14.53
CA LEU A 467 17.83 13.06 15.20
C LEU A 467 19.28 12.54 15.14
N PRO A 468 19.78 11.93 16.23
CA PRO A 468 21.12 11.36 16.25
C PRO A 468 21.17 10.11 15.37
N PHE A 469 21.83 10.19 14.21
CA PHE A 469 21.90 9.11 13.22
C PHE A 469 22.29 7.74 13.81
N GLU A 470 23.32 7.70 14.66
CA GLU A 470 23.84 6.47 15.28
C GLU A 470 22.87 5.78 16.23
N ARG A 471 21.83 6.49 16.70
CA ARG A 471 20.80 5.97 17.61
C ARG A 471 19.40 6.16 17.05
N THR A 472 19.26 6.18 15.73
CA THR A 472 17.95 6.31 15.07
C THR A 472 17.74 5.18 14.09
N THR A 473 16.63 4.47 14.25
CA THR A 473 16.19 3.42 13.35
C THR A 473 14.95 3.87 12.59
N GLU A 474 15.03 3.78 11.26
CA GLU A 474 13.87 3.92 10.38
C GLU A 474 13.28 2.54 10.09
N LEU A 475 11.96 2.41 10.27
CA LEU A 475 11.26 1.16 10.00
C LEU A 475 11.25 0.84 8.50
N SER A 476 11.29 -0.45 8.17
CA SER A 476 11.09 -0.95 6.81
C SER A 476 9.75 -0.50 6.20
N PRO A 477 9.62 -0.47 4.86
CA PRO A 477 8.37 -0.14 4.19
C PRO A 477 7.22 -1.10 4.58
N PRO A 478 6.03 -0.58 4.92
CA PRO A 478 4.84 -1.41 5.16
C PRO A 478 4.50 -2.31 3.96
N GLY A 479 4.06 -3.55 4.23
CA GLY A 479 3.56 -4.49 3.20
C GLY A 479 4.62 -5.30 2.43
N GLN A 480 5.92 -5.16 2.73
CA GLN A 480 6.97 -6.03 2.20
C GLN A 480 7.44 -7.01 3.29
N GLY A 481 7.28 -8.33 3.09
CA GLY A 481 7.47 -9.38 4.11
C GLY A 481 8.93 -9.73 4.49
N GLU A 482 9.88 -8.81 4.33
CA GLU A 482 11.31 -9.00 4.66
C GLU A 482 11.72 -8.20 5.92
N SER A 483 12.88 -8.54 6.50
CA SER A 483 13.37 -8.01 7.79
C SER A 483 13.51 -6.49 7.79
N THR A 484 13.40 -5.91 8.99
CA THR A 484 12.98 -4.53 9.25
C THR A 484 13.98 -3.41 8.98
N PHE A 485 15.21 -3.67 8.52
CA PHE A 485 16.29 -2.67 8.61
C PHE A 485 17.11 -2.42 7.34
N SER A 486 17.49 -1.15 7.16
CA SER A 486 18.49 -0.67 6.19
C SER A 486 19.88 -0.44 6.80
N ASN A 487 20.00 -0.28 8.13
CA ASN A 487 21.26 -0.07 8.86
C ASN A 487 21.32 -0.99 10.10
N GLY A 488 22.44 -1.73 10.26
CA GLY A 488 22.64 -2.66 11.37
C GLY A 488 22.67 -1.97 12.74
N VAL A 489 22.17 -2.65 13.77
CA VAL A 489 22.07 -2.12 15.14
C VAL A 489 22.84 -3.05 16.08
N ASP A 490 23.97 -2.59 16.63
CA ASP A 490 24.73 -3.32 17.65
C ASP A 490 24.33 -2.85 19.06
N GLY A 491 24.05 -3.78 19.98
CA GLY A 491 24.14 -3.54 21.43
C GLY A 491 22.87 -3.27 22.23
N HIS A 492 21.66 -3.52 21.71
CA HIS A 492 20.40 -3.43 22.47
C HIS A 492 19.48 -4.62 22.17
N GLU A 493 19.21 -5.49 23.16
CA GLU A 493 18.39 -6.71 22.98
C GLU A 493 16.97 -6.40 22.44
N THR A 494 16.34 -5.30 22.87
CA THR A 494 15.04 -4.84 22.33
C THR A 494 15.11 -4.45 20.85
N LEU A 495 16.27 -3.97 20.36
CA LEU A 495 16.47 -3.62 18.95
C LEU A 495 16.76 -4.87 18.11
N GLU A 496 17.35 -5.92 18.70
CA GLU A 496 17.44 -7.25 18.08
C GLU A 496 16.04 -7.87 17.89
N LEU A 497 15.11 -7.70 18.84
CA LEU A 497 13.71 -8.15 18.67
C LEU A 497 12.99 -7.43 17.53
N LEU A 498 13.28 -6.15 17.34
CA LEU A 498 12.79 -5.39 16.20
C LEU A 498 13.33 -5.91 14.86
N THR A 499 14.58 -6.41 14.77
CA THR A 499 15.16 -6.98 13.51
C THR A 499 14.31 -8.09 12.89
N ASN A 500 13.60 -8.83 13.74
CA ASN A 500 12.87 -10.04 13.38
C ASN A 500 11.37 -9.80 13.20
N SER A 501 10.88 -8.63 13.61
CA SER A 501 9.47 -8.26 13.53
C SER A 501 9.08 -7.99 12.07
N LYS A 502 7.85 -8.32 11.68
CA LYS A 502 7.35 -8.12 10.32
C LYS A 502 6.06 -7.34 10.34
N TRP A 503 5.87 -6.51 9.32
CA TRP A 503 4.56 -5.92 9.05
C TRP A 503 3.56 -7.04 8.76
N GLN A 504 2.50 -7.06 9.54
CA GLN A 504 1.41 -8.02 9.43
C GLN A 504 0.07 -7.30 9.53
N ARG A 505 -0.97 -7.93 8.98
CA ARG A 505 -2.34 -7.47 9.21
C ARG A 505 -2.70 -7.72 10.68
N LEU A 506 -3.38 -6.75 11.29
CA LEU A 506 -3.92 -6.86 12.64
C LEU A 506 -5.34 -6.29 12.66
N ALA A 507 -6.35 -7.17 12.65
CA ALA A 507 -7.74 -6.77 12.54
C ALA A 507 -8.00 -5.93 11.26
N HIS A 508 -8.49 -4.70 11.42
CA HIS A 508 -8.71 -3.75 10.32
C HIS A 508 -7.45 -2.93 9.97
N LEU A 509 -6.34 -3.14 10.68
CA LEU A 509 -5.06 -2.46 10.43
C LEU A 509 -4.26 -3.27 9.42
N PRO A 510 -3.98 -2.73 8.22
CA PRO A 510 -3.33 -3.49 7.15
C PRO A 510 -1.87 -3.82 7.46
N ASN A 511 -1.18 -2.93 8.17
CA ASN A 511 0.22 -3.10 8.56
C ASN A 511 0.39 -2.67 10.03
N ALA A 512 0.65 -3.65 10.89
CA ALA A 512 1.07 -3.48 12.27
C ALA A 512 2.33 -4.32 12.51
N LEU A 513 3.23 -3.83 13.34
CA LEU A 513 4.51 -4.45 13.68
C LEU A 513 4.53 -4.67 15.19
N ASP A 514 4.59 -5.93 15.61
CA ASP A 514 4.65 -6.31 17.03
C ASP A 514 6.04 -6.04 17.57
N LEU A 515 6.18 -4.98 18.38
CA LEU A 515 7.48 -4.44 18.80
C LEU A 515 8.30 -5.45 19.62
N PHE A 516 7.62 -6.24 20.46
CA PHE A 516 8.25 -7.21 21.37
C PHE A 516 7.95 -8.66 20.98
N GLN A 517 7.17 -8.89 19.92
CA GLN A 517 6.72 -10.22 19.47
C GLN A 517 5.92 -10.99 20.53
N ASP A 518 5.32 -10.28 21.49
CA ASP A 518 4.52 -10.82 22.58
C ASP A 518 3.06 -10.34 22.53
N GLY A 519 2.70 -9.55 21.51
CA GLY A 519 1.37 -9.00 21.30
C GLY A 519 0.95 -7.91 22.29
N SER A 520 1.92 -7.29 22.97
CA SER A 520 1.67 -6.23 23.95
C SER A 520 1.67 -4.82 23.33
N ILE A 521 2.57 -4.54 22.38
CA ILE A 521 2.74 -3.22 21.77
C ILE A 521 2.96 -3.38 20.28
N TYR A 522 2.11 -2.73 19.49
CA TYR A 522 2.22 -2.70 18.03
C TYR A 522 2.51 -1.28 17.55
N ILE A 523 3.51 -1.13 16.69
CA ILE A 523 3.65 0.06 15.83
C ILE A 523 2.73 -0.13 14.63
N VAL A 524 1.90 0.85 14.31
CA VAL A 524 0.87 0.78 13.28
C VAL A 524 1.18 1.79 12.19
N ASP A 525 1.23 1.33 10.93
CA ASP A 525 1.32 2.21 9.77
C ASP A 525 0.05 3.06 9.64
N ALA A 526 0.22 4.38 9.53
CA ALA A 526 -0.89 5.33 9.51
C ALA A 526 -0.74 6.37 8.40
N PRO A 527 -0.78 5.92 7.12
CA PRO A 527 -0.45 6.79 6.00
C PRO A 527 -1.52 7.87 5.77
N GLY A 528 -1.12 8.93 5.06
CA GLY A 528 -2.01 10.00 4.60
C GLY A 528 -1.62 11.38 5.11
N HIS A 529 -1.20 11.51 6.37
CA HIS A 529 -0.76 12.78 6.95
C HIS A 529 0.59 13.23 6.38
N LEU A 530 1.66 12.55 6.77
CA LEU A 530 3.02 12.76 6.28
C LEU A 530 3.68 11.41 5.96
N GLN A 531 4.75 11.45 5.15
CA GLN A 531 5.55 10.26 4.89
C GLN A 531 6.17 9.76 6.22
N GLY A 532 6.11 8.45 6.44
CA GLY A 532 6.62 7.83 7.66
C GLY A 532 5.71 7.97 8.89
N HIS A 533 4.46 8.41 8.71
CA HIS A 533 3.51 8.52 9.82
C HIS A 533 3.11 7.14 10.38
N ILE A 534 3.32 6.97 11.68
CA ILE A 534 3.04 5.76 12.45
C ILE A 534 2.29 6.12 13.75
N ASN A 535 1.55 5.15 14.27
CA ASN A 535 0.83 5.21 15.54
C ASN A 535 1.22 4.02 16.43
N ILE A 536 0.78 3.98 17.68
CA ILE A 536 1.01 2.85 18.57
C ILE A 536 -0.31 2.28 19.10
N LEU A 537 -0.46 0.97 19.08
CA LEU A 537 -1.53 0.23 19.75
C LEU A 537 -0.95 -0.58 20.92
N VAL A 538 -1.46 -0.34 22.12
CA VAL A 538 -0.94 -0.93 23.37
C VAL A 538 -2.01 -1.80 24.03
N ARG A 539 -1.66 -3.04 24.38
CA ARG A 539 -2.48 -3.93 25.19
C ARG A 539 -2.29 -3.61 26.67
N THR A 540 -3.32 -3.10 27.32
CA THR A 540 -3.29 -2.72 28.76
C THR A 540 -3.96 -3.74 29.67
N GLY A 541 -4.64 -4.73 29.10
CA GLY A 541 -5.31 -5.80 29.82
C GLY A 541 -5.86 -6.89 28.89
N PRO A 542 -6.52 -7.93 29.44
CA PRO A 542 -6.99 -9.08 28.66
C PRO A 542 -7.92 -8.73 27.50
N LYS A 543 -8.70 -7.66 27.66
CA LYS A 543 -9.66 -7.14 26.69
C LYS A 543 -9.56 -5.63 26.48
N THR A 544 -8.55 -4.98 27.07
CA THR A 544 -8.42 -3.52 27.07
C THR A 544 -7.16 -3.11 26.32
N TRP A 545 -7.31 -2.09 25.49
CA TRP A 545 -6.27 -1.55 24.63
C TRP A 545 -6.36 -0.03 24.57
N VAL A 546 -5.22 0.60 24.29
CA VAL A 546 -5.12 2.03 24.02
C VAL A 546 -4.47 2.22 22.66
N TYR A 547 -5.10 2.97 21.78
CA TYR A 547 -4.54 3.37 20.49
C TYR A 547 -4.12 4.84 20.55
N LEU A 548 -2.83 5.09 20.42
CA LEU A 548 -2.21 6.41 20.48
C LEU A 548 -1.97 6.90 19.05
N ALA A 549 -2.71 7.95 18.68
CA ALA A 549 -2.64 8.54 17.36
C ALA A 549 -1.89 9.88 17.40
N GLY A 550 -0.88 10.05 16.55
CA GLY A 550 -0.37 11.38 16.22
C GLY A 550 -1.35 12.11 15.30
N ASP A 551 -0.82 12.86 14.33
CA ASP A 551 -1.59 13.64 13.36
C ASP A 551 -2.33 12.83 12.27
N ALA A 552 -2.59 11.55 12.50
CA ALA A 552 -3.51 10.78 11.66
C ALA A 552 -4.95 11.35 11.72
N CYS A 553 -5.28 12.08 12.79
CA CYS A 553 -6.55 12.78 12.96
C CYS A 553 -6.43 13.92 13.98
N HIS A 554 -6.70 15.16 13.54
CA HIS A 554 -6.57 16.36 14.39
C HIS A 554 -7.83 16.70 15.20
N ASP A 555 -8.98 16.11 14.89
CA ASP A 555 -10.26 16.44 15.51
C ASP A 555 -11.17 15.21 15.63
N ARG A 556 -11.72 14.98 16.84
CA ARG A 556 -12.61 13.84 17.16
C ARG A 556 -13.81 13.73 16.22
N ARG A 557 -14.31 14.85 15.72
CA ARG A 557 -15.46 14.90 14.81
C ARG A 557 -15.18 14.27 13.45
N LEU A 558 -13.91 14.11 13.07
CA LEU A 558 -13.51 13.35 11.89
C LEU A 558 -13.67 11.83 12.13
N LEU A 559 -13.27 11.33 13.31
CA LEU A 559 -13.47 9.93 13.68
C LEU A 559 -14.96 9.56 13.78
N THR A 560 -15.79 10.45 14.36
CA THR A 560 -17.23 10.24 14.48
C THR A 560 -18.00 10.50 13.18
N LYS A 561 -17.33 11.03 12.14
CA LYS A 561 -17.91 11.46 10.86
C LYS A 561 -18.94 12.58 10.98
N GLU A 562 -18.88 13.36 12.05
CA GLU A 562 -19.65 14.60 12.19
C GLU A 562 -19.16 15.68 11.21
N LEU A 563 -17.85 15.72 10.95
CA LEU A 563 -17.21 16.63 10.00
C LEU A 563 -16.29 15.86 9.04
N SER A 564 -15.84 16.53 7.98
CA SER A 564 -14.89 16.00 6.99
C SER A 564 -13.56 16.74 7.02
N ILE A 565 -12.50 16.15 6.47
CA ILE A 565 -11.18 16.82 6.35
C ILE A 565 -11.34 18.09 5.51
N ALA A 566 -10.83 19.22 6.01
CA ALA A 566 -10.86 20.50 5.31
C ALA A 566 -9.92 20.56 4.11
N THR A 567 -10.27 21.41 3.15
CA THR A 567 -9.39 21.83 2.06
C THR A 567 -9.51 23.34 1.86
N TRP A 568 -8.44 24.01 1.49
CA TRP A 568 -8.42 25.46 1.24
C TRP A 568 -7.56 25.79 0.01
N ASN A 569 -7.74 26.97 -0.58
CA ASN A 569 -6.88 27.39 -1.70
C ASN A 569 -5.66 28.16 -1.18
N ASN A 570 -4.46 27.87 -1.70
CA ASN A 570 -3.28 28.69 -1.46
C ASN A 570 -3.34 29.99 -2.30
N SER A 571 -2.32 30.85 -2.15
CA SER A 571 -2.17 32.10 -2.91
C SER A 571 -2.04 31.92 -4.43
N HIS A 572 -1.76 30.70 -4.89
CA HIS A 572 -1.65 30.33 -6.31
C HIS A 572 -2.93 29.69 -6.86
N GLY A 573 -3.95 29.49 -6.02
CA GLY A 573 -5.22 28.86 -6.41
C GLY A 573 -5.23 27.34 -6.34
N ASP A 574 -4.16 26.71 -5.83
CA ASP A 574 -4.11 25.26 -5.64
C ASP A 574 -4.88 24.84 -4.39
N ILE A 575 -5.55 23.68 -4.46
CA ILE A 575 -6.25 23.09 -3.33
C ILE A 575 -5.22 22.44 -2.40
N CYS A 576 -5.12 22.95 -1.18
CA CYS A 576 -4.30 22.45 -0.10
C CYS A 576 -5.11 21.66 0.94
N CYS A 577 -4.40 20.81 1.66
CA CYS A 577 -4.91 19.99 2.76
C CYS A 577 -3.79 19.85 3.80
N ILE A 578 -4.13 19.63 5.07
CA ILE A 578 -3.14 19.34 6.12
C ILE A 578 -2.54 17.93 5.95
N HIS A 579 -3.28 17.03 5.30
CA HIS A 579 -2.83 15.69 4.93
C HIS A 579 -2.26 15.72 3.51
N VAL A 580 -1.05 15.21 3.31
CA VAL A 580 -0.38 15.12 2.01
C VAL A 580 -1.19 14.26 1.02
N ASP A 581 -1.82 13.19 1.50
CA ASP A 581 -2.80 12.40 0.74
C ASP A 581 -4.11 12.32 1.53
N ARG A 582 -5.03 13.23 1.20
CA ARG A 582 -6.35 13.32 1.84
C ARG A 582 -7.13 12.01 1.76
N ARG A 583 -7.12 11.33 0.61
CA ARG A 583 -7.95 10.12 0.43
C ARG A 583 -7.42 9.00 1.32
N VAL A 584 -6.10 8.83 1.35
CA VAL A 584 -5.46 7.84 2.21
C VAL A 584 -5.65 8.19 3.69
N ALA A 585 -5.60 9.48 4.06
CA ALA A 585 -5.91 9.91 5.41
C ALA A 585 -7.36 9.60 5.81
N GLU A 586 -8.34 9.82 4.93
CA GLU A 586 -9.75 9.45 5.17
C GLU A 586 -9.87 7.93 5.43
N GLU A 587 -9.20 7.08 4.66
CA GLU A 587 -9.17 5.63 4.90
C GLU A 587 -8.50 5.27 6.24
N THR A 588 -7.41 5.94 6.61
CA THR A 588 -6.72 5.74 7.89
C THR A 588 -7.62 6.12 9.07
N ILE A 589 -8.30 7.27 9.00
CA ILE A 589 -9.29 7.71 10.02
C ILE A 589 -10.41 6.68 10.15
N GLU A 590 -10.92 6.13 9.04
CA GLU A 590 -11.94 5.09 9.07
C GLU A 590 -11.49 3.82 9.79
N ARG A 591 -10.24 3.39 9.56
CA ARG A 591 -9.64 2.23 10.24
C ARG A 591 -9.48 2.48 11.73
N ILE A 592 -8.99 3.66 12.13
CA ILE A 592 -8.85 4.06 13.54
C ILE A 592 -10.23 4.08 14.22
N ALA A 593 -11.23 4.70 13.60
CA ALA A 593 -12.60 4.76 14.12
C ALA A 593 -13.29 3.40 14.23
N ALA A 594 -12.82 2.39 13.48
CA ALA A 594 -13.34 1.03 13.58
C ALA A 594 -12.87 0.31 14.86
N LEU A 595 -11.71 0.68 15.43
CA LEU A 595 -11.18 0.06 16.65
C LEU A 595 -12.09 0.28 17.86
N GLU A 596 -12.71 1.45 17.98
CA GLU A 596 -13.65 1.76 19.08
C GLU A 596 -14.98 0.99 18.99
N LYS A 597 -15.20 0.25 17.90
CA LYS A 597 -16.47 -0.45 17.62
C LYS A 597 -16.40 -1.95 17.90
N PHE A 598 -15.26 -2.46 18.39
CA PHE A 598 -15.15 -3.86 18.78
C PHE A 598 -16.14 -4.19 19.92
N ARG A 599 -16.84 -5.32 19.78
CA ARG A 599 -17.89 -5.71 20.74
C ARG A 599 -17.34 -6.34 22.01
N ASP A 600 -16.31 -7.16 21.86
CA ASP A 600 -15.75 -8.00 22.94
C ASP A 600 -14.43 -7.47 23.51
N GLN A 601 -13.98 -6.32 23.01
CA GLN A 601 -12.75 -5.65 23.40
C GLN A 601 -12.99 -4.14 23.50
N GLN A 602 -12.35 -3.51 24.47
CA GLN A 602 -12.38 -2.07 24.67
C GLN A 602 -11.08 -1.47 24.14
N VAL A 603 -11.17 -0.70 23.06
CA VAL A 603 -10.06 0.10 22.56
C VAL A 603 -10.38 1.57 22.79
N GLU A 604 -9.53 2.25 23.55
CA GLU A 604 -9.60 3.70 23.72
C GLU A 604 -8.67 4.37 22.71
N VAL A 605 -9.21 5.15 21.78
CA VAL A 605 -8.41 5.94 20.83
C VAL A 605 -8.14 7.32 21.44
N ILE A 606 -6.87 7.71 21.49
CA ILE A 606 -6.42 9.01 21.99
C ILE A 606 -5.56 9.65 20.91
N MET A 607 -5.97 10.83 20.41
CA MET A 607 -5.20 11.59 19.42
C MET A 607 -4.39 12.68 20.12
N ALA A 608 -3.23 13.03 19.56
CA ALA A 608 -2.32 14.01 20.14
C ALA A 608 -2.98 15.37 20.41
N HIS A 609 -3.90 15.78 19.53
CA HIS A 609 -4.64 17.04 19.61
C HIS A 609 -6.09 16.90 20.13
N ASP A 610 -6.41 15.79 20.81
CA ASP A 610 -7.77 15.51 21.28
C ASP A 610 -8.15 16.30 22.54
N ILE A 611 -8.60 17.54 22.33
CA ILE A 611 -9.11 18.40 23.40
C ILE A 611 -10.40 17.84 24.04
N THR A 612 -11.16 17.03 23.31
CA THR A 612 -12.38 16.39 23.82
C THR A 612 -12.01 15.30 24.82
N TRP A 613 -11.04 14.46 24.48
CA TRP A 613 -10.48 13.47 25.40
C TRP A 613 -9.89 14.14 26.64
N LEU A 614 -9.07 15.19 26.48
CA LEU A 614 -8.47 15.88 27.63
C LEU A 614 -9.51 16.46 28.61
N ASN A 615 -10.62 16.98 28.08
CA ASN A 615 -11.69 17.58 28.88
C ASN A 615 -12.72 16.58 29.40
N THR A 616 -12.65 15.32 28.97
CA THR A 616 -13.51 14.26 29.51
C THR A 616 -13.21 14.05 30.99
N GLU A 617 -14.26 13.89 31.80
CA GLU A 617 -14.15 13.80 33.25
C GLU A 617 -13.21 12.65 33.66
N GLY A 618 -12.24 12.96 34.53
CA GLY A 618 -11.25 12.00 35.02
C GLY A 618 -9.94 11.93 34.21
N ASN A 619 -9.92 12.32 32.93
CA ASN A 619 -8.72 12.16 32.10
C ASN A 619 -7.52 13.02 32.54
N LYS A 620 -7.76 14.19 33.13
CA LYS A 620 -6.71 15.02 33.75
C LYS A 620 -5.95 14.32 34.89
N LYS A 621 -6.53 13.27 35.49
CA LYS A 621 -5.87 12.47 36.53
C LYS A 621 -5.07 11.28 35.98
N ARG A 622 -5.09 11.04 34.66
CA ARG A 622 -4.41 9.92 34.00
C ARG A 622 -3.06 10.32 33.39
N PHE A 623 -2.57 11.50 33.75
CA PHE A 623 -1.23 11.97 33.43
C PHE A 623 -0.22 11.38 34.41
N TRP A 624 1.01 11.13 33.94
CA TRP A 624 2.12 10.64 34.77
C TRP A 624 2.25 11.48 36.05
N PRO A 625 2.40 10.85 37.24
CA PRO A 625 2.69 9.43 37.51
C PRO A 625 1.50 8.46 37.48
N ASN A 626 0.28 8.91 37.20
CA ASN A 626 -0.88 8.03 37.09
C ASN A 626 -0.96 7.38 35.71
N LYS A 627 -1.65 6.24 35.62
CA LYS A 627 -1.86 5.49 34.37
C LYS A 627 -3.22 5.76 33.73
N LEU A 628 -3.29 5.52 32.43
CA LEU A 628 -4.52 5.42 31.65
C LEU A 628 -5.38 4.25 32.15
#